data_AF-A0A536XLL9-F1
#
_entry.id   AF-A0A536XLL9-F1
#
_cell.length_a   1.000
_cell.length_b   1.000
_cell.length_c   1.000
_cell.angle_alpha   90.00
_cell.angle_beta   90.00
_cell.angle_gamma   90.00
#
_symmetry.space_group_name_H-M   'P 1'
#
loop_
_entity.id
_entity.type
_entity.pdbx_description
1 polymer ?
#
loop_
_entity_poly.entity_id
_entity_poly.type
_entity_poly.pdbx_seq_one_letter_code
_entity_poly.pdbx_strand_id
1 'polypeptide(L)'
;MAYSDKVLDHYENPRNVGSFAKDDAAVGTGMVGAPACGDVMKLQIRIGPDGKIEDAKFKTYGCGSAIASSSLVTEWVKGKTLDQAMTIKNTHIAEELALPPVKIHCSILAEDAIKAAVADYRKKHGPDAPLAKTQESLEPLAQPAE
;
A
#
# COMPACT_ATOMS: atom_id res chain seq x y z
N MET A 1 -4.61 25.72 3.15
CA MET A 1 -5.33 24.62 3.83
C MET A 1 -4.32 23.53 4.15
N ALA A 2 -4.40 22.89 5.33
CA ALA A 2 -3.34 22.00 5.84
C ALA A 2 -3.35 20.57 5.23
N TYR A 3 -4.32 20.28 4.37
CA TYR A 3 -4.49 18.98 3.71
C TYR A 3 -4.79 19.21 2.22
N SER A 4 -4.26 18.34 1.37
CA SER A 4 -4.53 18.35 -0.07
C SER A 4 -5.92 17.80 -0.37
N ASP A 5 -6.51 18.21 -1.50
CA ASP A 5 -7.83 17.73 -1.93
C ASP A 5 -7.88 16.21 -2.07
N LYS A 6 -6.75 15.59 -2.45
CA LYS A 6 -6.60 14.13 -2.51
C LYS A 6 -6.70 13.48 -1.14
N VAL A 7 -6.06 14.07 -0.12
CA VAL A 7 -6.17 13.54 1.26
C VAL A 7 -7.61 13.61 1.74
N LEU A 8 -8.33 14.69 1.42
CA LEU A 8 -9.74 14.85 1.76
C LEU A 8 -10.63 13.83 1.03
N ASP A 9 -10.43 13.61 -0.28
CA ASP A 9 -11.18 12.62 -1.06
C ASP A 9 -11.05 11.20 -0.48
N HIS A 10 -9.81 10.78 -0.19
CA HIS A 10 -9.56 9.47 0.41
C HIS A 10 -9.99 9.37 1.88
N TYR A 11 -10.12 10.50 2.58
CA TYR A 11 -10.61 10.52 3.96
C TYR A 11 -12.13 10.46 4.04
N GLU A 12 -12.84 11.20 3.19
CA GLU A 12 -14.30 11.20 3.12
C GLU A 12 -14.85 9.94 2.44
N ASN A 13 -14.16 9.46 1.40
CA ASN A 13 -14.52 8.27 0.64
C ASN A 13 -13.37 7.25 0.60
N PRO A 14 -13.00 6.64 1.74
CA PRO A 14 -11.92 5.68 1.77
C PRO A 14 -12.29 4.45 0.93
N ARG A 15 -11.56 4.23 -0.16
CA ARG A 15 -11.75 3.08 -1.06
C ARG A 15 -11.06 1.88 -0.45
N ASN A 16 -11.70 0.70 -0.53
CA ASN A 16 -11.12 -0.56 -0.06
C ASN A 16 -11.02 -0.77 1.45
N VAL A 17 -11.88 -0.09 2.21
CA VAL A 17 -12.01 -0.37 3.64
C VAL A 17 -12.63 -1.76 3.84
N GLY A 18 -11.97 -2.59 4.63
CA GLY A 18 -12.49 -3.90 4.97
C GLY A 18 -11.44 -4.84 5.53
N SER A 19 -11.79 -6.11 5.60
CA SER A 19 -10.87 -7.17 5.99
C SER A 19 -11.22 -8.46 5.25
N PHE A 20 -10.20 -9.28 5.03
CA PHE A 20 -10.37 -10.64 4.52
C PHE A 20 -10.29 -11.65 5.66
N ALA A 21 -10.80 -12.86 5.40
CA ALA A 21 -10.63 -14.00 6.29
C ALA A 21 -9.14 -14.32 6.44
N LYS A 22 -8.70 -14.61 7.67
CA LYS A 22 -7.30 -14.94 7.95
C LYS A 22 -6.92 -16.34 7.44
N ASP A 23 -7.93 -17.20 7.27
CA ASP A 23 -7.78 -18.60 6.88
C ASP A 23 -7.58 -18.79 5.38
N ASP A 24 -7.69 -17.73 4.60
CA ASP A 24 -7.41 -17.79 3.18
C ASP A 24 -5.89 -17.85 2.95
N ALA A 25 -5.44 -18.94 2.33
CA ALA A 25 -4.04 -19.12 1.97
C ALA A 25 -3.61 -18.00 1.01
N ALA A 26 -4.47 -17.62 0.07
CA ALA A 26 -4.19 -16.59 -0.92
C ALA A 26 -4.06 -15.17 -0.33
N VAL A 27 -4.27 -14.99 0.98
CA VAL A 27 -4.26 -13.69 1.65
C VAL A 27 -3.01 -13.49 2.51
N GLY A 28 -2.24 -12.46 2.17
CA GLY A 28 -1.17 -11.91 3.00
C GLY A 28 -1.70 -10.83 3.92
N THR A 29 -1.37 -10.90 5.22
CA THR A 29 -1.78 -9.89 6.20
C THR A 29 -0.58 -9.19 6.80
N GLY A 30 -0.49 -7.87 6.60
CA GLY A 30 0.49 -6.99 7.23
C GLY A 30 -0.18 -6.11 8.27
N MET A 31 0.31 -6.13 9.50
CA MET A 31 -0.10 -5.19 10.54
C MET A 31 1.14 -4.45 11.03
N VAL A 32 1.12 -3.14 10.90
CA VAL A 32 2.23 -2.26 11.25
C VAL A 32 1.71 -1.03 11.98
N GLY A 33 2.59 -0.41 12.76
CA GLY A 33 2.29 0.79 13.52
C GLY A 33 2.72 0.69 14.97
N ALA A 34 2.76 1.84 15.61
CA ALA A 34 3.24 1.98 16.97
C ALA A 34 2.12 2.55 17.84
N PRO A 35 1.71 1.85 18.92
CA PRO A 35 0.75 2.38 19.89
C PRO A 35 1.18 3.75 20.45
N ALA A 36 2.49 4.00 20.53
CA ALA A 36 3.07 5.25 20.98
C ALA A 36 2.77 6.45 20.07
N CYS A 37 2.62 6.24 18.76
CA CYS A 37 2.29 7.30 17.80
C CYS A 37 0.79 7.42 17.54
N GLY A 38 -0.03 6.47 18.03
CA GLY A 38 -1.46 6.43 17.80
C GLY A 38 -1.87 6.03 16.37
N ASP A 39 -0.91 5.63 15.53
CA ASP A 39 -1.13 5.19 14.16
C ASP A 39 -0.89 3.67 14.04
N VAL A 40 -1.93 2.92 13.68
CA VAL A 40 -1.91 1.47 13.45
C VAL A 40 -2.63 1.15 12.15
N MET A 41 -1.90 0.55 11.22
CA MET A 41 -2.41 0.13 9.92
C MET A 41 -2.39 -1.38 9.78
N LYS A 42 -3.50 -1.92 9.31
CA LYS A 42 -3.64 -3.31 8.88
C LYS A 42 -3.96 -3.32 7.39
N LEU A 43 -3.07 -3.91 6.61
CA LEU A 43 -3.21 -4.15 5.18
C LEU A 43 -3.36 -5.64 4.93
N GLN A 44 -4.32 -6.01 4.09
CA GLN A 44 -4.51 -7.39 3.64
C GLN A 44 -4.57 -7.39 2.12
N ILE A 45 -3.74 -8.20 1.48
CA ILE A 45 -3.70 -8.35 0.03
C ILE A 45 -4.10 -9.78 -0.31
N ARG A 46 -4.96 -9.92 -1.31
CA ARG A 46 -5.37 -11.21 -1.89
C ARG A 46 -4.66 -11.39 -3.20
N ILE A 47 -4.03 -12.54 -3.36
CA ILE A 47 -3.23 -12.88 -4.54
C ILE A 47 -3.98 -13.92 -5.35
N GLY A 48 -4.17 -13.63 -6.62
CA GLY A 48 -4.80 -14.55 -7.56
C GLY A 48 -3.86 -15.68 -7.97
N PRO A 49 -4.40 -16.69 -8.68
CA PRO A 49 -3.61 -17.80 -9.21
C PRO A 49 -2.50 -17.36 -10.17
N ASP A 50 -2.63 -16.18 -10.80
CA ASP A 50 -1.64 -15.59 -11.70
C ASP A 50 -0.45 -14.94 -10.98
N GLY A 51 -0.41 -14.95 -9.65
CA GLY A 51 0.64 -14.30 -8.85
C GLY A 51 0.51 -12.77 -8.77
N LYS A 52 -0.66 -12.22 -9.12
CA LYS A 52 -0.99 -10.80 -9.04
C LYS A 52 -1.97 -10.52 -7.90
N ILE A 53 -1.93 -9.31 -7.35
CA ILE A 53 -2.85 -8.87 -6.30
C ILE A 53 -4.21 -8.60 -6.95
N GLU A 54 -5.20 -9.45 -6.71
CA GLU A 54 -6.56 -9.26 -7.24
C GLU A 54 -7.34 -8.21 -6.45
N ASP A 55 -7.19 -8.24 -5.11
CA ASP A 55 -7.88 -7.31 -4.24
C ASP A 55 -7.03 -6.98 -3.01
N ALA A 56 -7.22 -5.77 -2.50
CA ALA A 56 -6.52 -5.29 -1.32
C ALA A 56 -7.54 -4.61 -0.41
N LYS A 57 -7.45 -4.89 0.88
CA LYS A 57 -8.30 -4.29 1.91
C LYS A 57 -7.44 -3.74 3.02
N PHE A 58 -7.81 -2.58 3.53
CA PHE A 58 -7.14 -2.00 4.67
C PHE A 58 -8.10 -1.64 5.78
N LYS A 59 -7.55 -1.59 6.98
CA LYS A 59 -8.11 -0.94 8.16
C LYS A 59 -6.99 -0.19 8.82
N THR A 60 -7.13 1.11 8.96
CA THR A 60 -6.13 1.94 9.63
C THR A 60 -6.82 2.77 10.70
N TYR A 61 -6.09 2.96 11.79
CA TYR A 61 -6.45 3.80 12.90
C TYR A 61 -5.35 4.83 13.02
N GLY A 62 -5.68 6.11 12.89
CA GLY A 62 -4.69 7.17 12.86
C GLY A 62 -5.26 8.47 12.33
N CYS A 63 -4.37 9.42 12.06
CA CYS A 63 -4.77 10.71 11.48
C CYS A 63 -5.34 10.56 10.05
N GLY A 64 -6.12 11.55 9.59
CA GLY A 64 -6.73 11.54 8.25
C GLY A 64 -5.72 11.32 7.12
N SER A 65 -4.50 11.83 7.27
CA SER A 65 -3.39 11.56 6.34
C SER A 65 -3.00 10.09 6.28
N ALA A 66 -2.99 9.38 7.41
CA ALA A 66 -2.69 7.94 7.44
C ALA A 66 -3.80 7.12 6.77
N ILE A 67 -5.07 7.55 6.92
CA ILE A 67 -6.22 6.95 6.22
C ILE A 67 -6.07 7.15 4.71
N ALA A 68 -5.76 8.38 4.28
CA ALA A 68 -5.55 8.69 2.88
C ALA A 68 -4.39 7.91 2.26
N SER A 69 -3.22 7.88 2.92
CA SER A 69 -2.07 7.07 2.51
C SER A 69 -2.41 5.59 2.37
N SER A 70 -3.16 5.04 3.32
CA SER A 70 -3.54 3.64 3.29
C SER A 70 -4.50 3.33 2.14
N SER A 71 -5.51 4.19 1.93
CA SER A 71 -6.48 4.06 0.85
C SER A 71 -5.79 4.13 -0.51
N LEU A 72 -4.94 5.14 -0.73
CA LEU A 72 -4.18 5.31 -1.98
C LEU A 72 -3.31 4.09 -2.27
N VAL A 73 -2.57 3.59 -1.27
CA VAL A 73 -1.74 2.40 -1.43
C VAL A 73 -2.57 1.18 -1.83
N THR A 74 -3.76 0.99 -1.24
CA THR A 74 -4.60 -0.16 -1.59
C THR A 74 -5.07 -0.14 -3.05
N GLU A 75 -5.25 1.04 -3.64
CA GLU A 75 -5.55 1.14 -5.07
C GLU A 75 -4.32 0.84 -5.91
N TRP A 76 -3.15 1.34 -5.51
CA TRP A 76 -1.91 1.14 -6.25
C TRP A 76 -1.44 -0.31 -6.26
N VAL A 77 -1.63 -1.05 -5.17
CA VAL A 77 -1.19 -2.45 -5.10
C VAL A 77 -2.10 -3.39 -5.88
N LYS A 78 -3.36 -3.02 -6.16
CA LYS A 78 -4.25 -3.85 -6.97
C LYS A 78 -3.74 -3.98 -8.40
N GLY A 79 -3.83 -5.19 -8.95
CA GLY A 79 -3.35 -5.52 -10.29
C GLY A 79 -1.82 -5.62 -10.41
N LYS A 80 -1.07 -5.21 -9.37
CA LYS A 80 0.39 -5.33 -9.32
C LYS A 80 0.81 -6.71 -8.80
N THR A 81 2.03 -7.09 -9.15
CA THR A 81 2.69 -8.29 -8.59
C THR A 81 3.30 -7.96 -7.22
N LEU A 82 3.70 -8.99 -6.47
CA LEU A 82 4.38 -8.82 -5.19
C LEU A 82 5.64 -7.95 -5.27
N ASP A 83 6.44 -8.15 -6.32
CA ASP A 83 7.65 -7.36 -6.56
C ASP A 83 7.32 -5.91 -6.91
N GLN A 84 6.32 -5.68 -7.77
CA GLN A 84 5.87 -4.33 -8.08
C GLN A 84 5.30 -3.61 -6.85
N ALA A 85 4.56 -4.31 -5.99
CA ALA A 85 4.10 -3.74 -4.73
C ALA A 85 5.29 -3.35 -3.82
N MET A 86 6.36 -4.14 -3.79
CA MET A 86 7.60 -3.81 -3.07
C MET A 86 8.38 -2.63 -3.65
N THR A 87 8.19 -2.29 -4.92
CA THR A 87 8.82 -1.09 -5.52
C THR A 87 8.13 0.22 -5.13
N ILE A 88 6.93 0.17 -4.52
CA ILE A 88 6.25 1.36 -4.02
C ILE A 88 7.00 1.90 -2.80
N LYS A 89 7.51 3.13 -2.94
CA LYS A 89 8.25 3.83 -1.88
C LYS A 89 7.39 4.88 -1.20
N ASN A 90 7.72 5.17 0.06
CA ASN A 90 7.12 6.27 0.82
C ASN A 90 7.18 7.63 0.10
N THR A 91 8.21 7.88 -0.72
CA THR A 91 8.38 9.14 -1.45
C THR A 91 7.24 9.36 -2.44
N HIS A 92 6.87 8.33 -3.21
CA HIS A 92 5.78 8.43 -4.18
C HIS A 92 4.44 8.71 -3.48
N ILE A 93 4.19 8.10 -2.32
CA ILE A 93 2.97 8.32 -1.53
C ILE A 93 2.94 9.74 -0.97
N ALA A 94 4.09 10.24 -0.49
CA ALA A 94 4.22 11.59 0.05
C ALA A 94 4.04 12.67 -1.03
N GLU A 95 4.60 12.45 -2.23
CA GLU A 95 4.45 13.34 -3.38
C GLU A 95 3.00 13.35 -3.88
N GLU A 96 2.38 12.17 -4.03
CA GLU A 96 1.02 12.03 -4.53
C GLU A 96 0.00 12.75 -3.64
N LEU A 97 0.17 12.63 -2.32
CA LEU A 97 -0.69 13.25 -1.32
C LEU A 97 -0.24 14.66 -0.91
N ALA A 98 0.86 15.16 -1.48
CA ALA A 98 1.50 16.43 -1.14
C ALA A 98 1.66 16.60 0.39
N LEU A 99 2.16 15.55 1.06
CA LEU A 99 2.25 15.54 2.51
C LEU A 99 3.33 16.52 3.00
N PRO A 100 3.04 17.32 4.04
CA PRO A 100 4.06 18.15 4.67
C PRO A 100 5.14 17.27 5.31
N PRO A 101 6.38 17.77 5.46
CA PRO A 101 7.53 16.99 5.96
C PRO A 101 7.29 16.34 7.33
N VAL A 102 6.42 16.92 8.15
CA VAL A 102 6.04 16.41 9.48
C VAL A 102 5.23 15.09 9.40
N LYS A 103 4.57 14.82 8.26
CA LYS A 103 3.68 13.67 8.04
C LYS A 103 4.28 12.54 7.18
N ILE A 104 5.57 12.63 6.85
CA ILE A 104 6.28 11.60 6.08
C ILE A 104 6.25 10.22 6.77
N HIS A 105 6.16 10.18 8.10
CA HIS A 105 6.02 8.91 8.85
C HIS A 105 4.79 8.10 8.44
N CYS A 106 3.69 8.73 7.99
CA CYS A 106 2.51 8.02 7.49
C CYS A 106 2.81 7.27 6.19
N SER A 107 3.66 7.82 5.33
CA SER A 107 4.08 7.16 4.08
C SER A 107 5.03 6.00 4.34
N ILE A 108 5.92 6.11 5.33
CA ILE A 108 6.81 5.02 5.76
C ILE A 108 5.98 3.86 6.31
N LEU A 109 4.98 4.17 7.13
CA LEU A 109 4.08 3.18 7.71
C LEU A 109 3.28 2.43 6.63
N ALA A 110 2.84 3.13 5.58
CA ALA A 110 2.17 2.51 4.45
C ALA A 110 3.11 1.58 3.65
N GLU A 111 4.35 1.98 3.41
CA GLU A 111 5.38 1.14 2.77
C GLU A 111 5.67 -0.13 3.59
N ASP A 112 5.85 0.03 4.91
CA ASP A 112 6.09 -1.10 5.82
C ASP A 112 4.88 -2.06 5.86
N ALA A 113 3.66 -1.54 5.75
CA ALA A 113 2.44 -2.35 5.71
C ALA A 113 2.44 -3.29 4.48
N ILE A 114 2.85 -2.77 3.31
CA ILE A 114 2.97 -3.55 2.08
C ILE A 114 4.02 -4.65 2.29
N LYS A 115 5.23 -4.28 2.73
CA LYS A 115 6.31 -5.25 2.95
C LYS A 115 5.91 -6.34 3.93
N ALA A 116 5.24 -5.98 5.02
CA ALA A 116 4.73 -6.94 6.00
C ALA A 116 3.69 -7.88 5.40
N ALA A 117 2.74 -7.36 4.61
CA ALA A 117 1.71 -8.18 3.96
C ALA A 117 2.30 -9.16 2.93
N VAL A 118 3.26 -8.70 2.13
CA VAL A 118 3.98 -9.55 1.17
C VAL A 118 4.84 -10.59 1.89
N ALA A 119 5.52 -10.22 2.96
CA ALA A 119 6.34 -11.14 3.76
C ALA A 119 5.50 -12.23 4.42
N ASP A 120 4.32 -11.89 4.95
CA ASP A 120 3.37 -12.87 5.50
C ASP A 120 2.90 -13.86 4.42
N TYR A 121 2.57 -13.37 3.22
CA TYR A 121 2.21 -14.22 2.10
C TYR A 121 3.34 -15.17 1.70
N ARG A 122 4.57 -14.66 1.53
CA ARG A 122 5.76 -15.45 1.20
C ARG A 122 6.09 -16.47 2.28
N LYS A 123 5.85 -16.17 3.57
CA LYS A 123 6.00 -17.15 4.65
C LYS A 123 5.03 -18.32 4.53
N LYS A 124 3.79 -18.07 4.10
CA LYS A 124 2.77 -19.12 3.90
C LYS A 124 3.01 -19.98 2.65
N HIS A 125 3.51 -19.40 1.56
CA HIS A 125 3.68 -20.07 0.26
C HIS A 125 5.12 -20.50 -0.04
N GLY A 126 6.07 -20.19 0.85
CA GLY A 126 7.50 -20.39 0.62
C GLY A 126 8.15 -19.28 -0.22
N PRO A 127 9.50 -19.21 -0.24
CA PRO A 127 10.25 -18.20 -0.99
C PRO A 127 10.08 -18.30 -2.53
N ASP A 128 9.40 -19.35 -3.02
CA ASP A 128 9.20 -19.68 -4.43
C ASP A 128 7.81 -19.25 -4.97
N ALA A 129 7.03 -18.49 -4.19
CA ALA A 129 5.79 -17.90 -4.70
C ALA A 129 6.09 -17.13 -5.99
N PRO A 130 5.36 -17.40 -7.10
CA PRO A 130 5.82 -17.11 -8.45
C PRO A 130 6.25 -15.65 -8.56
N LEU A 131 7.57 -15.45 -8.62
CA LEU A 131 8.19 -14.25 -9.12
C LEU A 131 7.64 -14.08 -10.53
N ALA A 132 6.64 -13.21 -10.66
CA ALA A 132 6.08 -12.87 -11.94
C ALA A 132 7.20 -12.29 -12.80
N LYS A 133 7.84 -13.15 -13.58
CA LYS A 133 8.74 -12.80 -14.67
C LYS A 133 7.88 -12.04 -15.67
N THR A 134 7.93 -10.72 -15.63
CA THR A 134 7.58 -9.92 -16.80
C THR A 134 8.62 -8.83 -16.93
N GLN A 135 9.45 -9.04 -17.95
CA GLN A 135 10.45 -8.13 -18.47
C GLN A 135 9.81 -6.82 -18.95
N GLU A 136 10.57 -5.73 -18.80
CA GLU A 136 10.73 -4.57 -19.69
C GLU A 136 9.52 -3.95 -20.40
N SER A 137 9.27 -2.66 -20.10
CA SER A 137 9.02 -1.53 -21.03
C SER A 137 8.89 -0.26 -20.16
N LEU A 138 9.94 0.55 -20.00
CA LEU A 138 10.18 1.80 -20.74
C LEU A 138 9.01 2.78 -20.71
N GLU A 139 9.16 3.87 -19.95
CA GLU A 139 8.88 5.23 -20.43
C GLU A 139 9.59 6.26 -19.53
N PRO A 140 10.62 6.97 -20.02
CA PRO A 140 11.12 8.20 -19.40
C PRO A 140 10.18 9.34 -19.78
N LEU A 141 9.33 9.78 -18.85
CA LEU A 141 8.57 11.01 -19.05
C LEU A 141 9.50 12.21 -18.87
N ALA A 142 9.97 12.68 -20.03
CA ALA A 142 10.62 13.96 -20.23
C ALA A 142 9.75 15.11 -19.68
N GLN A 143 10.37 15.98 -18.89
CA GLN A 143 9.82 17.28 -18.54
C GLN A 143 10.09 18.25 -19.70
N PRO A 144 9.10 18.95 -20.29
CA PRO A 144 9.35 20.23 -20.92
C PRO A 144 9.31 21.32 -19.83
N ALA A 145 10.40 22.06 -19.75
CA ALA A 145 10.45 23.38 -19.14
C ALA A 145 9.80 24.37 -20.12
N GLU A 146 8.89 25.20 -19.61
CA GLU A 146 8.53 26.52 -20.15
C GLU A 146 8.45 27.50 -18.98
#